data_AF-A0A8T7HP98-F1
#
_entry.id   AF-A0A8T7HP98-F1
#
_cell.length_a   1.000
_cell.length_b   1.000
_cell.length_c   1.000
_cell.angle_alpha   90.00
_cell.angle_beta   90.00
_cell.angle_gamma   90.00
#
_symmetry.space_group_name_H-M   'P 1'
#
loop_
_entity.id
_entity.type
_entity.pdbx_description
1 polymer ?
#
loop_
_entity_poly.entity_id
_entity_poly.type
_entity_poly.pdbx_seq_one_letter_code
_entity_poly.pdbx_strand_id
1 'polypeptide(L)'
;MPPSKLNRFIAQSPGKVLIKRIPSLKKDEYGKARDFLSISKGDILLVEDISDSSEDVIKHLRENIRLIIYNTGKNSNLRPVPLVRKRELKMIECRNFALAQPDTIDRLIRSQKTGKEIIGDIIHEYKRERLSDYVKDTV
;
A
#
# COMPACT_ATOMS: atom_id res chain seq x y z
N MET A 1 21.58 -32.60 -0.13
CA MET A 1 20.34 -32.05 -0.72
C MET A 1 20.42 -30.52 -0.72
N PRO A 2 20.09 -29.84 -1.83
CA PRO A 2 20.03 -28.38 -1.83
C PRO A 2 18.90 -27.89 -0.90
N PRO A 3 19.08 -26.78 -0.18
CA PRO A 3 18.03 -26.25 0.68
C PRO A 3 16.79 -25.89 -0.15
N SER A 4 15.62 -26.22 0.40
CA SER A 4 14.32 -25.87 -0.17
C SER A 4 14.23 -24.35 -0.43
N LYS A 5 13.41 -23.93 -1.39
CA LYS A 5 13.21 -22.50 -1.71
C LYS A 5 12.83 -21.69 -0.45
N LEU A 6 12.10 -22.31 0.48
CA LEU A 6 11.72 -21.71 1.76
C LEU A 6 12.91 -21.52 2.70
N ASN A 7 13.80 -22.52 2.83
CA ASN A 7 14.99 -22.41 3.70
C ASN A 7 15.90 -21.27 3.24
N ARG A 8 16.03 -21.06 1.93
CA ARG A 8 16.80 -19.92 1.38
C ARG A 8 16.13 -18.58 1.68
N PHE A 9 14.81 -18.51 1.61
CA PHE A 9 14.04 -17.31 1.94
C PHE A 9 14.22 -16.93 3.42
N ILE A 10 14.08 -17.91 4.32
CA ILE A 10 14.26 -17.71 5.77
C ILE A 10 15.69 -17.26 6.08
N ALA A 11 16.70 -17.89 5.48
CA ALA A 11 18.11 -17.50 5.65
C ALA A 11 18.38 -16.05 5.22
N GLN A 12 17.55 -15.50 4.32
CA GLN A 12 17.66 -14.12 3.84
C GLN A 12 16.83 -13.12 4.64
N SER A 13 16.04 -13.56 5.62
CA SER A 13 15.17 -12.73 6.45
C SER A 13 15.87 -11.83 7.48
N PRO A 14 17.03 -12.18 8.06
CA PRO A 14 17.66 -11.34 9.07
C PRO A 14 17.90 -9.91 8.57
N GLY A 15 17.48 -8.91 9.35
CA GLY A 15 17.61 -7.50 9.02
C GLY A 15 16.68 -7.00 7.91
N LYS A 16 15.70 -7.79 7.44
CA LYS A 16 14.73 -7.38 6.42
C LYS A 16 13.32 -7.22 6.98
N VAL A 17 12.53 -6.41 6.29
CA VAL A 17 11.11 -6.23 6.57
C VAL A 17 10.33 -7.32 5.84
N LEU A 18 9.49 -8.03 6.60
CA LEU A 18 8.54 -9.00 6.07
C LEU A 18 7.32 -8.29 5.48
N ILE A 19 6.96 -8.66 4.27
CA ILE A 19 5.82 -8.13 3.52
C ILE A 19 4.89 -9.30 3.22
N LYS A 20 3.59 -9.15 3.51
CA LYS A 20 2.58 -10.18 3.25
C LYS A 20 2.06 -10.04 1.84
N ARG A 21 2.10 -11.11 1.05
CA ARG A 21 1.69 -11.08 -0.35
C ARG A 21 0.28 -11.63 -0.51
N ILE A 22 -0.57 -10.85 -1.15
CA ILE A 22 -1.94 -11.22 -1.48
C ILE A 22 -2.19 -11.03 -2.98
N PRO A 23 -3.00 -11.88 -3.60
CA PRO A 23 -3.24 -11.78 -5.04
C PRO A 23 -4.08 -10.55 -5.39
N SER A 24 -5.03 -10.16 -4.54
CA SER A 24 -6.09 -9.22 -4.89
C SER A 24 -6.78 -8.68 -3.63
N LEU A 25 -7.42 -7.52 -3.79
CA LEU A 25 -8.23 -6.85 -2.75
C LEU A 25 -9.74 -7.13 -2.85
N LYS A 26 -10.16 -8.05 -3.73
CA LYS A 26 -11.54 -8.52 -3.77
C LYS A 26 -11.94 -9.10 -2.43
N LYS A 27 -13.17 -8.81 -1.98
CA LYS A 27 -13.65 -9.13 -0.62
C LYS A 27 -13.37 -10.58 -0.18
N ASP A 28 -13.70 -11.56 -1.03
CA ASP A 28 -13.53 -12.98 -0.70
C ASP A 28 -12.05 -13.40 -0.64
N GLU A 29 -11.23 -12.89 -1.54
CA GLU A 29 -9.80 -13.20 -1.62
C GLU A 29 -9.04 -12.53 -0.49
N TYR A 30 -9.36 -11.26 -0.21
CA TYR A 30 -8.80 -10.51 0.90
C TYR A 30 -9.19 -11.13 2.24
N GLY A 31 -10.45 -11.54 2.44
CA GLY A 31 -10.90 -12.21 3.66
C GLY A 31 -10.11 -13.49 3.94
N LYS A 32 -10.01 -14.37 2.95
CA LYS A 32 -9.21 -15.62 3.06
C LYS A 32 -7.74 -15.33 3.35
N ALA A 33 -7.15 -14.36 2.66
CA ALA A 33 -5.74 -14.01 2.84
C ALA A 33 -5.47 -13.34 4.19
N ARG A 34 -6.40 -12.51 4.68
CA ARG A 34 -6.32 -11.86 5.99
C ARG A 34 -6.24 -12.88 7.11
N ASP A 35 -7.11 -13.88 7.08
CA ASP A 35 -7.14 -14.91 8.12
C ASP A 35 -5.90 -15.81 8.03
N PHE A 36 -5.59 -16.27 6.82
CA PHE A 36 -4.47 -17.18 6.57
C PHE A 36 -3.09 -16.55 6.86
N LEU A 37 -2.88 -15.28 6.51
CA LEU A 37 -1.61 -14.57 6.74
C LEU A 37 -1.62 -13.75 8.05
N SER A 38 -2.70 -13.84 8.81
CA SER A 38 -2.93 -13.08 10.05
C SER A 38 -2.64 -11.58 9.87
N ILE A 39 -3.20 -10.97 8.82
CA ILE A 39 -2.95 -9.56 8.48
C ILE A 39 -3.44 -8.68 9.64
N SER A 40 -2.53 -7.88 10.16
CA SER A 40 -2.65 -7.14 11.41
C SER A 40 -2.24 -5.67 11.23
N LYS A 41 -2.51 -4.86 12.26
CA LYS A 41 -2.16 -3.45 12.27
C LYS A 41 -0.64 -3.25 12.15
N GLY A 42 -0.23 -2.35 11.26
CA GLY A 42 1.17 -2.01 10.98
C GLY A 42 1.80 -2.83 9.85
N ASP A 43 1.09 -3.84 9.34
CA ASP A 43 1.60 -4.69 8.26
C ASP A 43 1.80 -3.93 6.94
N ILE A 44 2.65 -4.50 6.10
CA ILE A 44 2.90 -4.07 4.72
C ILE A 44 2.40 -5.17 3.80
N LEU A 45 1.60 -4.78 2.81
CA LEU A 45 1.02 -5.70 1.85
C LEU A 45 1.67 -5.55 0.48
N LEU A 46 1.96 -6.67 -0.16
CA LEU A 46 2.23 -6.76 -1.59
C LEU A 46 0.98 -7.30 -2.29
N VAL A 47 0.38 -6.49 -3.16
CA VAL A 47 -0.86 -6.80 -3.87
C VAL A 47 -0.56 -6.87 -5.36
N GLU A 48 -0.98 -7.93 -6.06
CA GLU A 48 -0.76 -7.99 -7.52
C GLU A 48 -1.67 -6.99 -8.27
N ASP A 49 -2.94 -6.90 -7.90
CA ASP A 49 -3.88 -5.93 -8.47
C ASP A 49 -4.72 -5.22 -7.39
N ILE A 50 -4.73 -3.90 -7.43
CA ILE A 50 -5.50 -3.03 -6.53
C ILE A 50 -6.78 -2.47 -7.15
N SER A 51 -7.08 -2.79 -8.41
CA SER A 51 -8.16 -2.15 -9.18
C SER A 51 -9.56 -2.37 -8.60
N ASP A 52 -9.77 -3.48 -7.90
CA ASP A 52 -11.07 -3.87 -7.34
C ASP A 52 -10.96 -4.07 -5.82
N SER A 53 -11.77 -3.34 -5.06
CA SER A 53 -11.81 -3.41 -3.60
C SER A 53 -13.17 -2.93 -3.11
N SER A 54 -13.80 -3.68 -2.22
CA SER A 54 -15.04 -3.23 -1.57
C SER A 54 -14.74 -2.15 -0.52
N GLU A 55 -15.72 -1.31 -0.19
CA GLU A 55 -15.56 -0.25 0.82
C GLU A 55 -15.12 -0.81 2.18
N ASP A 56 -15.65 -1.96 2.59
CA ASP A 56 -15.23 -2.67 3.81
C ASP A 56 -13.73 -2.99 3.83
N VAL A 57 -13.19 -3.45 2.70
CA VAL A 57 -11.77 -3.79 2.55
C VAL A 57 -10.95 -2.51 2.60
N ILE A 58 -11.36 -1.48 1.85
CA ILE A 58 -10.70 -0.17 1.84
C ILE A 58 -10.63 0.42 3.25
N LYS A 59 -11.74 0.40 3.99
CA LYS A 59 -11.81 0.88 5.38
C LYS A 59 -10.82 0.12 6.27
N HIS A 60 -10.83 -1.21 6.20
CA HIS A 60 -9.88 -2.01 6.97
C HIS A 60 -8.42 -1.70 6.61
N LEU A 61 -8.11 -1.54 5.31
CA LEU A 61 -6.77 -1.20 4.84
C LEU A 61 -6.30 0.15 5.39
N ARG A 62 -7.17 1.17 5.38
CA ARG A 62 -6.88 2.51 5.92
C ARG A 62 -6.54 2.49 7.42
N GLU A 63 -7.24 1.68 8.19
CA GLU A 63 -7.09 1.64 9.65
C GLU A 63 -5.89 0.80 10.11
N ASN A 64 -5.50 -0.21 9.32
CA ASN A 64 -4.58 -1.25 9.77
C ASN A 64 -3.28 -1.31 8.97
N ILE A 65 -3.27 -0.97 7.68
CA ILE A 65 -2.12 -1.25 6.81
C ILE A 65 -1.22 -0.03 6.71
N ARG A 66 0.09 -0.23 6.95
CA ARG A 66 1.10 0.83 6.94
C ARG A 66 1.46 1.26 5.53
N LEU A 67 1.50 0.31 4.59
CA LEU A 67 1.92 0.52 3.20
C LEU A 67 1.35 -0.59 2.32
N ILE A 68 0.86 -0.22 1.13
CA ILE A 68 0.51 -1.15 0.07
C ILE A 68 1.51 -0.99 -1.07
N ILE A 69 2.19 -2.08 -1.39
CA ILE A 69 3.04 -2.23 -2.57
C ILE A 69 2.19 -2.93 -3.63
N TYR A 70 2.06 -2.37 -4.81
CA TYR A 70 1.18 -2.93 -5.86
C TYR A 70 1.91 -3.18 -7.18
N ASN A 71 1.54 -4.25 -7.88
CA ASN A 71 2.14 -4.55 -9.18
C ASN A 71 1.38 -3.84 -10.32
N THR A 72 0.06 -3.99 -10.35
CA THR A 72 -0.83 -3.44 -11.38
C THR A 72 -2.06 -2.77 -10.76
N GLY A 73 -2.79 -2.04 -11.60
CA GLY A 73 -4.03 -1.35 -11.21
C GLY A 73 -3.83 0.07 -10.70
N LYS A 74 -4.96 0.75 -10.51
CA LYS A 74 -5.08 2.06 -9.87
C LYS A 74 -6.39 2.09 -9.09
N ASN A 75 -6.34 2.54 -7.85
CA ASN A 75 -7.53 2.71 -7.04
C ASN A 75 -7.37 3.94 -6.15
N SER A 76 -8.08 5.02 -6.51
CA SER A 76 -8.04 6.30 -5.78
C SER A 76 -8.65 6.19 -4.39
N ASN A 77 -9.55 5.24 -4.18
CA ASN A 77 -10.27 5.08 -2.91
C ASN A 77 -9.36 4.51 -1.82
N LEU A 78 -8.19 3.96 -2.14
CA LEU A 78 -7.25 3.49 -1.11
C LEU A 78 -6.58 4.62 -0.31
N ARG A 79 -6.68 5.89 -0.75
CA ARG A 79 -6.18 7.01 0.07
C ARG A 79 -6.89 7.06 1.42
N PRO A 80 -6.20 7.40 2.53
CA PRO A 80 -4.81 7.88 2.61
C PRO A 80 -3.75 6.77 2.78
N VAL A 81 -4.04 5.51 2.46
CA VAL A 81 -3.02 4.44 2.58
C VAL A 81 -1.85 4.75 1.62
N PRO A 82 -0.59 4.75 2.09
CA PRO A 82 0.55 4.91 1.21
C PRO A 82 0.59 3.80 0.15
N LEU A 83 0.74 4.18 -1.11
CA LEU A 83 0.81 3.26 -2.25
C LEU A 83 2.16 3.38 -2.97
N VAL A 84 2.82 2.27 -3.25
CA VAL A 84 4.10 2.22 -3.99
C VAL A 84 4.05 1.14 -5.07
N ARG A 85 4.58 1.42 -6.26
CA ARG A 85 4.66 0.37 -7.29
C ARG A 85 5.79 -0.60 -6.98
N LYS A 86 5.50 -1.89 -7.13
CA LYS A 86 6.45 -3.00 -6.95
C LYS A 86 7.77 -2.78 -7.69
N ARG A 87 7.71 -2.28 -8.93
CA ARG A 87 8.89 -2.02 -9.78
C ARG A 87 9.89 -1.01 -9.20
N GLU A 88 9.48 -0.22 -8.20
CA GLU A 88 10.33 0.76 -7.51
C GLU A 88 11.13 0.12 -6.37
N LEU A 89 10.95 -1.19 -6.13
CA LEU A 89 11.47 -1.93 -5.00
C LEU A 89 12.22 -3.18 -5.45
N LYS A 90 13.44 -3.36 -4.93
CA LYS A 90 14.11 -4.67 -4.98
C LYS A 90 13.63 -5.51 -3.79
N MET A 91 13.04 -6.66 -4.09
CA MET A 91 12.51 -7.57 -3.08
C MET A 91 12.89 -9.01 -3.41
N ILE A 92 12.92 -9.84 -2.38
CA ILE A 92 12.99 -11.30 -2.52
C ILE A 92 11.59 -11.82 -2.23
N GLU A 93 11.05 -12.64 -3.12
CA GLU A 93 9.66 -13.10 -3.03
C GLU A 93 9.58 -14.61 -2.90
N CYS A 94 8.58 -15.06 -2.16
CA CYS A 94 8.08 -16.41 -2.19
C CYS A 94 6.56 -16.38 -2.39
N ARG A 95 5.88 -17.53 -2.23
CA ARG A 95 4.45 -17.67 -2.53
C ARG A 95 3.59 -16.60 -1.83
N ASN A 96 3.78 -16.47 -0.51
CA ASN A 96 2.91 -15.70 0.38
C ASN A 96 3.59 -14.50 1.05
N PHE A 97 4.91 -14.36 0.85
CA PHE A 97 5.70 -13.34 1.52
C PHE A 97 6.73 -12.73 0.58
N ALA A 98 7.14 -11.52 0.91
CA ALA A 98 8.29 -10.86 0.32
C ALA A 98 9.18 -10.26 1.43
N LEU A 99 10.45 -10.03 1.10
CA LEU A 99 11.42 -9.39 1.98
C LEU A 99 12.01 -8.17 1.27
N ALA A 100 12.05 -7.05 1.98
CA ALA A 100 12.66 -5.80 1.51
C ALA A 100 13.62 -5.22 2.56
N GLN A 101 14.51 -4.34 2.13
CA GLN A 101 15.41 -3.63 3.03
C GLN A 101 14.64 -2.56 3.84
N PRO A 102 14.80 -2.49 5.18
CA PRO A 102 14.09 -1.53 6.01
C PRO A 102 14.26 -0.07 5.55
N ASP A 103 15.49 0.33 5.23
CA ASP A 103 15.81 1.68 4.77
C ASP A 103 15.04 2.10 3.51
N THR A 104 14.73 1.13 2.65
CA THR A 104 13.98 1.39 1.42
C THR A 104 12.50 1.63 1.74
N ILE A 105 11.93 0.81 2.62
CA ILE A 105 10.55 0.95 3.08
C ILE A 105 10.35 2.27 3.83
N ASP A 106 11.24 2.60 4.76
CA ASP A 106 11.12 3.83 5.54
C ASP A 106 11.25 5.08 4.68
N ARG A 107 12.14 5.06 3.68
CA ARG A 107 12.27 6.15 2.69
C ARG A 107 10.98 6.36 1.90
N LEU A 108 10.35 5.27 1.45
CA LEU A 108 9.11 5.34 0.68
C LEU A 108 7.97 5.92 1.51
N ILE A 109 7.81 5.43 2.75
CA ILE A 109 6.78 5.92 3.67
C ILE A 109 6.98 7.41 3.95
N ARG A 110 8.22 7.85 4.17
CA ARG A 110 8.52 9.29 4.35
C ARG A 110 8.19 10.09 3.09
N SER A 111 8.62 9.64 1.92
CA SER A 111 8.40 10.35 0.65
C SER A 111 6.92 10.59 0.32
N GLN A 112 6.04 9.67 0.74
CA GLN A 112 4.58 9.82 0.59
C GLN A 112 4.01 10.83 1.59
N LYS A 113 4.55 10.88 2.82
CA LYS A 113 4.15 11.83 3.87
C LYS A 113 4.60 13.28 3.63
N THR A 114 5.63 13.55 2.83
CA THR A 114 6.25 14.90 2.77
C THR A 114 6.03 15.70 1.48
N GLY A 115 5.56 15.11 0.38
CA GLY A 115 5.64 15.80 -0.93
C GLY A 115 4.33 16.11 -1.66
N LYS A 116 3.34 15.22 -1.60
CA LYS A 116 2.16 15.30 -2.50
C LYS A 116 0.85 15.66 -1.84
N GLU A 117 0.71 15.43 -0.54
CA GLU A 117 -0.52 15.75 0.19
C GLU A 117 -0.55 17.24 0.55
N ILE A 118 0.54 17.82 1.05
CA ILE A 118 0.58 19.26 1.40
C ILE A 118 0.32 20.16 0.19
N ILE A 119 1.00 19.95 -0.94
CA ILE A 119 0.78 20.77 -2.15
C ILE A 119 -0.58 20.46 -2.78
N GLY A 120 -1.02 19.19 -2.76
CA GLY A 120 -2.31 18.78 -3.29
C GLY A 120 -3.48 19.40 -2.52
N ASP A 121 -3.40 19.38 -1.19
CA ASP A 121 -4.40 19.94 -0.28
C ASP A 121 -4.41 21.47 -0.37
N ILE A 122 -3.24 22.13 -0.43
CA ILE A 122 -3.14 23.58 -0.68
C ILE A 122 -3.77 23.96 -2.03
N ILE A 123 -3.48 23.21 -3.11
CA ILE A 123 -4.09 23.48 -4.43
C ILE A 123 -5.60 23.23 -4.40
N HIS A 124 -6.05 22.20 -3.67
CA HIS A 124 -7.47 21.85 -3.59
C HIS A 124 -8.28 22.84 -2.75
N GLU A 125 -7.68 23.36 -1.68
CA GLU A 125 -8.22 24.44 -0.85
C GLU A 125 -8.29 25.75 -1.63
N TYR A 126 -7.20 26.14 -2.30
CA TYR A 126 -7.14 27.34 -3.15
C TYR A 126 -8.18 27.34 -4.29
N LYS A 127 -8.43 26.17 -4.91
CA LYS A 127 -9.47 26.03 -5.94
C LYS A 127 -10.89 26.17 -5.38
N ARG A 128 -11.14 25.72 -4.15
CA ARG A 128 -12.48 25.83 -3.53
C ARG A 128 -12.81 27.27 -3.14
N GLU A 129 -11.85 28.01 -2.61
CA GLU A 129 -12.06 29.41 -2.23
C GLU A 129 -12.36 30.28 -3.46
N ARG A 130 -11.59 30.14 -4.54
CA ARG A 130 -11.84 30.91 -5.79
C ARG A 130 -13.15 30.59 -6.50
N LEU A 131 -13.63 29.35 -6.44
CA LEU A 131 -14.93 28.97 -7.00
C LEU A 131 -16.09 29.54 -6.15
N SER A 132 -15.93 29.66 -4.84
CA SER A 132 -16.91 30.29 -3.95
C SER A 132 -17.04 31.80 -4.22
N ASP A 133 -15.92 32.48 -4.49
CA ASP A 133 -15.95 33.93 -4.74
C ASP A 133 -16.57 34.27 -6.11
N TYR A 134 -16.31 33.45 -7.13
CA TYR A 134 -16.89 33.66 -8.46
C TYR A 134 -18.42 33.49 -8.51
N VAL A 135 -18.97 32.61 -7.66
CA VAL A 135 -20.42 32.38 -7.59
C VAL A 135 -21.13 33.50 -6.81
N LYS A 136 -20.45 34.19 -5.89
CA LYS A 136 -21.03 35.34 -5.17
C LYS A 136 -21.11 36.61 -6.01
N ASP A 137 -20.22 36.77 -6.99
CA ASP A 137 -20.20 37.94 -7.88
C ASP A 137 -21.11 37.78 -9.11
N THR A 138 -21.76 36.62 -9.30
CA THR A 138 -22.60 36.32 -10.49
C THR A 138 -24.10 36.14 -10.16
N VAL A 139 -24.54 36.50 -8.94
CA VAL A 139 -25.97 36.51 -8.55
C VAL A 139 -26.41 37.90 -8.17
#